data_AF-A0A380KZR0-F1
#
_entry.id   AF-A0A380KZR0-F1
#
_cell.length_a   1.000
_cell.length_b   1.000
_cell.length_c   1.000
_cell.angle_alpha   90.00
_cell.angle_beta   90.00
_cell.angle_gamma   90.00
#
_symmetry.space_group_name_H-M   'P 1'
#
loop_
_entity.id
_entity.type
_entity.pdbx_description
1 polymer ?
#
loop_
_entity_poly.entity_id
_entity_poly.type
_entity_poly.pdbx_seq_one_letter_code
_entity_poly.pdbx_strand_id
1 'polypeptide(L)'
;MFYLIVGILILLFYLFAAPPSIKGTFNIVGLVLLSVVILILLGLGVLKFFQLPWEYLIGVAMIFLAYFSLRDIKHMPDRKKPKKMNKHEENSL
;
A
#
# COMPACT_ATOMS: atom_id res chain seq x y z
N MET A 1 7.15 -30.20 36.80
CA MET A 1 7.93 -30.70 35.65
C MET A 1 7.11 -31.63 34.75
N PHE A 2 6.49 -32.67 35.30
CA PHE A 2 5.59 -33.57 34.57
C PHE A 2 4.45 -32.86 33.81
N TYR A 3 3.76 -31.91 34.45
CA TYR A 3 2.66 -31.16 33.83
C TYR A 3 3.07 -30.31 32.61
N LEU A 4 4.32 -29.82 32.58
CA LEU A 4 4.83 -29.08 31.42
C LEU A 4 5.09 -30.02 30.24
N ILE A 5 5.63 -31.22 30.51
CA ILE A 5 5.78 -32.28 29.52
C ILE A 5 4.40 -32.70 28.97
N VAL A 6 3.41 -32.90 29.83
CA VAL A 6 2.06 -33.31 29.42
C VAL A 6 1.37 -32.21 28.61
N GLY A 7 1.51 -30.95 29.02
CA GLY A 7 0.99 -29.79 28.28
C GLY A 7 1.60 -29.66 26.88
N ILE A 8 2.93 -29.80 26.77
CA ILE A 8 3.60 -29.79 25.46
C ILE A 8 3.17 -30.98 24.61
N LEU A 9 3.02 -32.17 25.21
CA LEU A 9 2.62 -33.38 24.50
C LEU A 9 1.20 -33.25 23.92
N ILE A 10 0.28 -32.65 24.67
CA ILE A 10 -1.08 -32.33 24.21
C ILE A 10 -1.05 -31.28 23.09
N LEU A 11 -0.23 -30.24 23.23
CA LEU A 11 -0.08 -29.19 22.21
C LEU A 11 0.45 -29.76 20.90
N LEU A 12 1.48 -30.61 20.95
CA LEU A 12 2.06 -31.28 19.79
C LEU A 12 1.08 -32.29 19.20
N PHE A 13 0.38 -33.08 20.01
CA PHE A 13 -0.64 -34.02 19.55
C PHE A 13 -1.78 -33.28 18.85
N TYR A 14 -2.17 -32.11 19.34
CA TYR A 14 -3.19 -31.27 18.73
C TYR A 14 -2.73 -30.67 17.39
N LEU A 15 -1.47 -30.25 17.28
CA LEU A 15 -0.92 -29.69 16.04
C LEU A 15 -0.70 -30.76 14.95
N PHE A 16 -0.19 -31.93 15.34
CA PHE A 16 0.26 -32.98 14.41
C PHE A 16 -0.76 -34.10 14.20
N ALA A 17 -1.40 -34.58 15.26
CA ALA A 17 -2.25 -35.78 15.25
C ALA A 17 -3.75 -35.50 15.29
N ALA A 18 -4.18 -34.24 15.41
CA ALA A 18 -5.60 -33.91 15.32
C ALA A 18 -6.15 -34.30 13.93
N PRO A 19 -7.32 -34.96 13.86
CA PRO A 19 -7.89 -35.43 12.61
C PRO A 19 -8.08 -34.27 11.60
N PRO A 20 -8.09 -34.54 10.28
CA PRO A 20 -8.17 -33.51 9.25
C PRO A 20 -9.37 -32.55 9.41
N SER A 21 -10.45 -33.00 10.07
CA SER A 21 -11.59 -32.16 10.44
C SER A 21 -11.25 -31.01 11.41
N ILE A 22 -10.31 -31.22 12.34
CA ILE A 22 -9.79 -30.17 13.23
C ILE A 22 -8.79 -29.29 12.50
N LYS A 23 -7.94 -29.86 11.64
CA LYS A 23 -7.00 -29.08 10.81
C LYS A 23 -7.74 -28.15 9.83
N GLY A 24 -8.85 -28.62 9.24
CA GLY A 24 -9.73 -27.82 8.39
C GLY A 24 -10.42 -26.68 9.14
N THR A 25 -10.92 -26.96 10.35
CA THR A 25 -11.50 -25.93 11.23
C THR A 25 -10.44 -24.92 11.67
N PHE A 26 -9.22 -25.34 12.00
CA PHE A 26 -8.13 -24.44 12.36
C PHE A 26 -7.69 -23.52 11.21
N ASN A 27 -7.68 -24.02 9.97
CA ASN A 27 -7.35 -23.20 8.82
C ASN A 27 -8.43 -22.11 8.58
N ILE A 28 -9.70 -22.48 8.70
CA ILE A 28 -10.83 -21.55 8.55
C ILE A 28 -10.86 -20.56 9.72
N VAL A 29 -10.74 -21.04 10.95
CA VAL A 29 -10.70 -20.19 12.15
C VAL A 29 -9.49 -19.27 12.12
N GLY A 30 -8.31 -19.75 11.71
CA GLY A 30 -7.11 -18.94 11.52
C GLY A 30 -7.29 -17.88 10.44
N LEU A 31 -7.91 -18.23 9.31
CA LEU A 31 -8.20 -17.29 8.22
C LEU A 31 -9.23 -16.24 8.64
N VAL A 32 -10.25 -16.61 9.41
CA VAL A 32 -11.24 -15.67 9.98
C VAL A 32 -10.60 -14.78 11.03
N LEU A 33 -9.78 -15.31 11.94
CA LEU A 33 -9.03 -14.52 12.92
C LEU A 33 -8.11 -13.51 12.23
N LEU A 34 -7.35 -13.95 11.22
CA LEU A 34 -6.51 -13.07 10.42
C LEU A 34 -7.35 -12.00 9.72
N SER A 35 -8.49 -12.38 9.15
CA SER A 35 -9.42 -11.44 8.50
C SER A 35 -9.94 -10.39 9.48
N VAL A 36 -10.33 -10.79 10.69
CA VAL A 36 -10.78 -9.87 11.75
C VAL A 36 -9.65 -8.93 12.17
N VAL A 37 -8.42 -9.43 12.34
CA VAL A 37 -7.25 -8.58 12.67
C VAL A 37 -7.02 -7.55 11.57
N ILE A 38 -7.07 -7.95 10.30
CA ILE A 38 -6.92 -7.03 9.15
C ILE A 38 -8.02 -5.96 9.16
N LEU A 39 -9.27 -6.35 9.40
CA LEU A 39 -10.41 -5.41 9.48
C LEU A 39 -10.23 -4.40 10.61
N ILE A 40 -9.80 -4.86 11.80
CA ILE A 40 -9.53 -3.99 12.94
C ILE A 40 -8.36 -3.05 12.63
N LEU A 41 -7.29 -3.56 12.02
CA LEU A 41 -6.14 -2.75 11.61
C LEU A 41 -6.54 -1.66 10.60
N LEU A 42 -7.41 -2.01 9.64
CA LEU A 42 -7.93 -1.09 8.64
C LEU A 42 -8.81 -0.01 9.29
N GLY A 43 -9.73 -0.42 10.16
CA GLY A 43 -10.62 0.49 10.89
C GLY A 43 -9.84 1.43 11.81
N LEU A 44 -8.92 0.89 12.61
CA LEU A 44 -8.02 1.69 13.46
C LEU A 44 -7.12 2.59 12.64
N GLY A 45 -6.60 2.11 11.51
CA GLY A 45 -5.78 2.89 10.59
C GLY A 45 -6.51 4.13 10.07
N VAL A 46 -7.75 3.97 9.61
CA VAL A 46 -8.58 5.10 9.15
C VAL A 46 -8.91 6.05 10.30
N LEU A 47 -9.34 5.53 11.45
CA LEU A 47 -9.64 6.37 12.62
C LEU A 47 -8.41 7.14 13.11
N LYS A 48 -7.23 6.50 13.10
CA LYS A 48 -5.95 7.13 13.42
C LYS A 48 -5.54 8.14 12.35
N PHE A 49 -5.84 7.91 11.09
CA PHE A 49 -5.60 8.86 10.00
C PHE A 49 -6.34 10.18 10.19
N PHE A 50 -7.56 10.15 10.74
CA PHE A 50 -8.28 11.37 11.10
C PHE A 50 -7.79 12.01 12.42
N GLN A 51 -7.19 11.24 13.33
CA GLN A 51 -6.56 11.76 14.55
C GLN A 51 -5.13 12.28 14.32
N LEU A 52 -4.49 11.89 13.22
CA LEU A 52 -3.17 12.36 12.85
C LEU A 52 -3.25 13.88 12.61
N PRO A 53 -2.42 14.67 13.30
CA PRO A 53 -2.52 16.11 13.24
C PRO A 53 -2.19 16.56 11.81
N TRP A 54 -2.80 17.68 11.41
CA TRP A 54 -2.94 18.01 9.99
C TRP A 54 -1.60 18.19 9.26
N GLU A 55 -0.51 18.42 10.00
CA GLU A 55 0.87 18.50 9.50
C GLU A 55 1.25 17.29 8.64
N TYR A 56 0.85 16.08 9.07
CA TYR A 56 1.17 14.86 8.32
C TYR A 56 0.38 14.75 7.02
N LEU A 57 -0.90 15.17 7.04
CA LEU A 57 -1.75 15.17 5.83
C LEU A 57 -1.23 16.16 4.79
N ILE A 58 -0.83 17.36 5.21
CA ILE A 58 -0.22 18.35 4.33
C ILE A 58 1.10 17.83 3.78
N GLY A 59 1.93 17.20 4.61
CA GLY A 59 3.22 16.69 4.19
C GLY A 59 3.07 15.70 3.04
N VAL A 60 2.13 14.76 3.18
CA VAL A 60 1.78 13.81 2.11
C VAL A 60 1.22 14.53 0.89
N ALA A 61 0.33 15.52 1.07
CA ALA A 61 -0.22 16.30 -0.04
C ALA A 61 0.86 17.11 -0.81
N MET A 62 1.81 17.71 -0.09
CA MET A 62 2.94 18.45 -0.65
C MET A 62 3.88 17.53 -1.43
N ILE A 63 4.15 16.33 -0.91
CA ILE A 63 4.93 15.30 -1.62
C ILE A 63 4.22 14.86 -2.89
N PHE A 64 2.89 14.67 -2.82
CA PHE A 64 2.09 14.31 -3.98
C PHE A 64 2.09 15.42 -5.04
N LEU A 65 1.95 16.68 -4.63
CA LEU A 65 2.05 17.86 -5.49
C LEU A 65 3.43 18.00 -6.12
N ALA A 66 4.50 17.79 -5.35
CA ALA A 66 5.86 17.83 -5.86
C ALA A 66 6.10 16.74 -6.93
N TYR A 67 5.65 15.51 -6.66
CA TYR A 67 5.72 14.42 -7.64
C TYR A 67 4.87 14.73 -8.88
N PHE A 68 3.67 15.26 -8.69
CA PHE A 68 2.77 15.64 -9.77
C PHE A 68 3.39 16.75 -10.64
N SER A 69 4.00 17.76 -10.05
CA SER A 69 4.68 18.84 -10.76
C SER A 69 5.88 18.32 -11.59
N LEU A 70 6.68 17.41 -11.03
CA LEU A 70 7.76 16.75 -11.78
C LEU A 70 7.23 15.90 -12.94
N ARG A 71 6.11 15.20 -12.73
CA ARG A 71 5.45 14.42 -13.78
C ARG A 71 4.88 15.31 -14.88
N ASP A 72 4.34 16.48 -14.53
CA ASP A 72 3.78 17.46 -15.45
C ASP A 72 4.86 18.09 -16.33
N ILE A 73 6.00 18.49 -15.74
CA ILE A 73 7.17 18.95 -16.49
C ILE A 73 7.66 17.88 -17.47
N LYS A 74 7.68 16.61 -17.06
CA LYS A 74 8.08 15.49 -17.94
C LYS A 74 7.12 15.29 -19.12
N HIS A 75 5.85 15.71 -18.99
CA HIS A 75 4.86 15.65 -20.07
C HIS A 75 4.81 16.92 -20.93
N MET A 76 5.67 17.92 -20.67
CA MET A 76 5.79 19.03 -21.60
C MET A 76 6.30 18.52 -22.96
N PRO A 77 5.52 18.65 -24.04
CA PRO A 77 6.02 18.34 -25.36
C PRO A 77 7.16 19.30 -25.68
N ASP A 78 8.31 18.76 -26.08
CA ASP A 78 9.42 19.54 -26.61
C ASP A 78 8.85 20.60 -27.56
N ARG A 79 9.03 21.88 -27.20
CA ARG A 79 8.64 23.01 -28.05
C ARG A 79 9.31 22.77 -29.40
N LYS A 80 8.52 22.32 -30.38
CA LYS A 80 8.98 22.18 -31.77
C LYS A 80 9.54 23.54 -32.16
N LYS A 81 10.85 23.57 -32.40
CA LYS A 81 11.61 24.75 -32.82
C LYS A 81 10.84 25.44 -33.96
N PRO A 82 10.63 26.77 -33.93
CA PRO A 82 10.04 27.46 -35.06
C PRO A 82 10.96 27.25 -36.27
N LYS A 83 10.45 26.52 -37.27
CA LYS A 83 11.09 26.29 -38.56
C LYS A 83 11.23 27.67 -39.22
N LYS A 84 12.48 28.16 -39.33
CA LYS A 84 12.84 29.37 -40.10
C LYS A 84 12.11 29.33 -41.45
N MET A 85 11.13 30.21 -41.63
CA MET A 85 10.59 30.53 -42.94
C MET A 85 11.56 31.53 -43.57
N ASN A 86 12.27 31.07 -44.60
CA ASN A 86 13.29 31.84 -45.28
C ASN A 86 12.68 32.99 -46.10
N LYS A 87 13.38 34.13 -46.02
CA LYS A 87 13.32 35.33 -46.86
C LYS A 87 12.75 35.10 -48.27
N HIS A 88 11.65 35.77 -48.57
CA HIS A 88 11.17 35.99 -49.93
C HIS A 88 10.38 37.30 -50.01
N GLU A 89 10.94 38.42 -49.55
CA GLU A 89 10.27 39.73 -49.71
C GLU A 89 11.21 40.94 -49.55
N GLU A 90 12.44 40.84 -50.06
CA GLU A 90 13.38 41.97 -50.10
C GLU A 90 14.24 41.83 -51.35
N ASN A 91 13.63 42.04 -52.53
CA ASN A 91 14.31 42.41 -53.79
C ASN A 91 13.28 42.73 -54.89
N SER A 92 12.20 43.43 -54.52
CA SER A 92 11.24 43.98 -55.50
C SER A 92 10.63 45.28 -54.99
N LEU A 93 11.48 46.22 -54.58
CA LEU A 93 11.20 47.66 -54.57
C LEU A 93 12.48 48.41 -54.91
#